data_AF-A0A9D6E468-F1
#
_entry.id   AF-A0A9D6E468-F1
#
_cell.length_a   1.000
_cell.length_b   1.000
_cell.length_c   1.000
_cell.angle_alpha   90.00
_cell.angle_beta   90.00
_cell.angle_gamma   90.00
#
_symmetry.space_group_name_H-M   'P 1'
#
loop_
_entity.id
_entity.type
_entity.pdbx_description
1 polymer ?
#
loop_
_entity_poly.entity_id
_entity_poly.type
_entity_poly.pdbx_seq_one_letter_code
_entity_poly.pdbx_strand_id
1 'polypeptide(L)'
;MSPFSQPSSGKHSPRITLGNLVYQRERWDLDRQDLPEVHTHSPLELFVNMNRFRLKWKMPRHIFLKVPQEIKPYYVDFANPLLLELAASVLKASPRAEFTEMLPAPGDLWLKDPEGHYCSEFRMMAFRSGENPSSGASRD
;
A
#
# COMPACT_ATOMS: atom_id res chain seq x y z
N MET A 1 3.27 -15.91 -15.19
CA MET A 1 3.23 -14.53 -14.68
C MET A 1 1.78 -14.22 -14.33
N SER A 2 1.47 -13.65 -13.16
CA SER A 2 0.08 -13.34 -12.81
C SER A 2 -0.48 -12.31 -13.82
N PRO A 3 -1.69 -12.50 -14.36
CA PRO A 3 -2.30 -11.56 -15.31
C PRO A 3 -2.62 -10.19 -14.70
N PHE A 4 -2.43 -10.02 -13.38
CA PHE A 4 -2.69 -8.79 -12.63
C PHE A 4 -1.42 -8.20 -11.99
N SER A 5 -0.25 -8.44 -12.59
CA SER A 5 1.00 -7.81 -12.13
C SER A 5 0.92 -6.29 -12.29
N GLN A 6 0.97 -5.55 -11.18
CA GLN A 6 1.11 -4.09 -11.21
C GLN A 6 2.46 -3.70 -11.83
N PRO A 7 2.49 -2.70 -12.72
CA PRO A 7 3.73 -2.20 -13.30
C PRO A 7 4.68 -1.66 -12.22
N SER A 8 5.98 -1.85 -12.43
CA SER A 8 7.05 -1.34 -11.57
C SER A 8 8.03 -0.50 -12.39
N SER A 9 8.44 0.64 -11.84
CA SER A 9 9.52 1.48 -12.38
C SER A 9 10.83 1.36 -11.59
N GLY A 10 11.02 0.25 -10.86
CA GLY A 10 12.17 0.00 -10.00
C GLY A 10 11.84 0.22 -8.52
N LYS A 11 12.71 0.92 -7.79
CA LYS A 11 12.58 1.11 -6.33
C LYS A 11 11.40 1.99 -5.91
N HIS A 12 10.91 2.84 -6.81
CA HIS A 12 9.74 3.68 -6.61
C HIS A 12 8.84 3.58 -7.83
N SER A 13 7.55 3.39 -7.58
CA SER A 13 6.50 3.36 -8.59
C SER A 13 5.45 4.40 -8.24
N PRO A 14 5.13 5.35 -9.15
CA PRO A 14 4.18 6.40 -8.86
C PRO A 14 2.75 5.86 -8.76
N ARG A 15 1.84 6.66 -8.21
CA ARG A 15 0.40 6.41 -8.30
C ARG A 15 -0.03 6.46 -9.77
N ILE A 16 -0.80 5.46 -10.20
CA ILE A 16 -1.38 5.41 -11.56
C ILE A 16 -2.90 5.56 -11.43
N THR A 17 -3.46 6.53 -12.17
CA THR A 17 -4.90 6.82 -12.18
C THR A 17 -5.47 6.73 -13.59
N LEU A 18 -6.73 6.30 -13.69
CA LEU A 18 -7.53 6.25 -14.91
C LEU A 18 -8.81 7.06 -14.65
N GLY A 19 -8.79 8.35 -14.96
CA GLY A 19 -9.82 9.27 -14.48
C GLY A 19 -9.86 9.28 -12.95
N ASN A 20 -11.03 8.94 -12.37
CA ASN A 20 -11.21 8.88 -10.91
C ASN A 20 -10.86 7.52 -10.29
N LEU A 21 -10.38 6.55 -11.09
CA LEU A 21 -9.98 5.23 -10.61
C LEU A 21 -8.48 5.21 -10.31
N VAL A 22 -8.11 4.82 -9.09
CA VAL A 22 -6.70 4.52 -8.75
C VAL A 22 -6.43 3.07 -9.14
N TYR A 23 -5.67 2.85 -10.22
CA TYR A 23 -5.26 1.52 -10.67
C TYR A 23 -4.12 0.96 -9.81
N GLN A 24 -3.20 1.84 -9.42
CA GLN A 24 -2.05 1.51 -8.58
C GLN A 24 -1.78 2.67 -7.63
N ARG A 25 -1.58 2.33 -6.35
CA ARG A 25 -1.10 3.27 -5.33
C ARG A 25 0.39 3.50 -5.49
N GLU A 26 0.86 4.66 -5.09
CA GLU A 26 2.29 4.95 -4.99
C GLU A 26 2.98 3.93 -4.07
N ARG A 27 4.11 3.40 -4.53
CA ARG A 27 4.78 2.25 -3.91
C ARG A 27 6.29 2.40 -3.96
N TRP A 28 6.97 1.88 -2.95
CA TRP A 28 8.41 1.75 -2.87
C TRP A 28 8.80 0.30 -2.59
N ASP A 29 9.61 -0.27 -3.45
CA ASP A 29 10.12 -1.64 -3.37
C ASP A 29 11.61 -1.58 -3.02
N LEU A 30 11.92 -1.72 -1.73
CA LEU A 30 13.24 -1.39 -1.18
C LEU A 30 13.98 -2.64 -0.69
N ASP A 31 15.30 -2.61 -0.81
CA ASP A 31 16.22 -3.64 -0.31
C ASP A 31 17.02 -3.14 0.90
N ARG A 32 17.83 -4.03 1.49
CA ARG A 32 18.55 -3.78 2.75
C ARG A 32 19.37 -2.48 2.78
N GLN A 33 19.96 -2.05 1.67
CA GLN A 33 20.76 -0.82 1.60
C GLN A 33 19.89 0.46 1.60
N ASP A 34 18.60 0.33 1.29
CA ASP A 34 17.65 1.43 1.22
C ASP A 34 16.84 1.60 2.51
N LEU A 35 16.68 0.52 3.27
CA LEU A 35 15.89 0.44 4.51
C LEU A 35 16.48 1.30 5.63
N PRO A 36 15.64 1.77 6.59
CA PRO A 36 16.12 2.53 7.74
C PRO A 36 17.01 1.67 8.65
N GLU A 37 17.92 2.32 9.37
CA GLU A 37 18.59 1.68 10.50
C GLU A 37 17.59 1.48 11.64
N VAL A 38 17.35 0.22 12.01
CA VAL A 38 16.35 -0.22 12.97
C VAL A 38 16.96 -0.92 14.20
N HIS A 39 18.26 -1.21 14.19
CA HIS A 39 19.01 -1.69 15.34
C HIS A 39 19.54 -0.50 16.15
N THR A 40 18.64 0.14 16.88
CA THR A 40 18.96 1.34 17.69
C THR A 40 19.07 1.02 19.17
N HIS A 41 19.74 1.89 19.92
CA HIS A 41 19.90 1.76 21.37
C HIS A 41 18.76 2.43 22.15
N SER A 42 17.92 3.24 21.49
CA SER A 42 16.78 3.91 22.11
C SER A 42 15.58 4.06 21.17
N PRO A 43 14.36 4.21 21.73
CA PRO A 43 13.16 4.53 20.96
C PRO A 43 13.23 5.88 20.22
N LEU A 44 13.89 6.88 20.80
CA LEU A 44 14.06 8.20 20.17
C LEU A 44 14.92 8.11 18.90
N GLU A 45 16.02 7.37 18.97
CA GLU A 45 16.90 7.15 17.83
C GLU A 45 16.15 6.43 16.69
N LEU A 46 15.34 5.42 17.03
CA LEU A 46 14.48 4.74 16.05
C LEU A 46 13.51 5.73 15.40
N PHE A 47 12.82 6.54 16.20
CA PHE A 47 11.86 7.54 15.69
C PHE A 47 12.52 8.51 14.70
N VAL A 48 13.72 8.99 15.01
CA VAL A 48 14.50 9.88 14.14
C VAL A 48 14.93 9.18 12.86
N ASN A 49 15.46 7.95 12.96
CA ASN A 49 15.91 7.18 11.80
C ASN A 49 14.76 6.85 10.84
N MET A 50 13.62 6.42 11.37
CA MET A 50 12.41 6.16 10.59
C MET A 50 11.90 7.42 9.88
N ASN A 51 11.90 8.58 10.56
CA ASN A 51 11.47 9.83 9.93
C ASN A 51 12.47 10.36 8.89
N ARG A 52 13.79 10.20 9.11
CA ARG A 52 14.80 10.50 8.07
C ARG A 52 14.60 9.63 6.84
N PHE A 53 14.32 8.35 7.03
CA PHE A 53 13.99 7.41 5.96
C PHE A 53 12.73 7.84 5.21
N ARG A 54 11.64 8.19 5.91
CA ARG A 54 10.41 8.74 5.32
C ARG A 54 10.71 9.94 4.42
N LEU A 55 11.49 10.90 4.92
CA LEU A 55 11.84 12.10 4.17
C LEU A 55 12.75 11.82 2.97
N LYS A 56 13.74 10.92 3.11
CA LYS A 56 14.63 10.47 2.02
C LYS A 56 13.84 9.93 0.85
N TRP A 57 12.86 9.07 1.13
CA TRP A 57 12.01 8.43 0.11
C TRP A 57 10.76 9.22 -0.25
N LYS A 58 10.56 10.39 0.37
CA LYS A 58 9.39 11.27 0.20
C LYS A 58 8.05 10.55 0.45
N MET A 59 8.05 9.58 1.37
CA MET A 59 6.84 8.84 1.73
C MET A 59 5.86 9.74 2.51
N PRO A 60 4.54 9.54 2.32
CA PRO A 60 3.54 10.18 3.16
C PRO A 60 3.66 9.70 4.62
N ARG A 61 2.99 10.40 5.54
CA ARG A 61 2.99 10.03 6.97
C ARG A 61 2.38 8.65 7.22
N HIS A 62 1.37 8.28 6.44
CA HIS A 62 0.60 7.05 6.60
C HIS A 62 0.88 6.11 5.43
N ILE A 63 1.44 4.94 5.72
CA ILE A 63 1.79 3.93 4.73
C ILE A 63 1.39 2.54 5.20
N PHE A 64 1.44 1.59 4.28
CA PHE A 64 1.38 0.16 4.52
C PHE A 64 2.76 -0.46 4.26
N LEU A 65 3.27 -1.22 5.22
CA LEU A 65 4.52 -1.98 5.14
C LEU A 65 4.20 -3.46 4.90
N LYS A 66 4.81 -4.07 3.89
CA LYS A 66 4.70 -5.50 3.61
C LYS A 66 6.08 -6.11 3.41
N VAL A 67 6.33 -7.26 4.04
CA VAL A 67 7.52 -8.08 3.80
C VAL A 67 7.11 -9.42 3.20
N PRO A 68 7.99 -10.12 2.46
CA PRO A 68 7.64 -11.38 1.79
C PRO A 68 7.06 -12.48 2.70
N GLN A 69 7.45 -12.50 3.97
CA GLN A 69 7.03 -13.50 4.94
C GLN A 69 5.60 -13.26 5.47
N GLU A 70 5.03 -12.08 5.23
CA GLU A 70 3.78 -11.64 5.82
C GLU A 70 2.65 -11.60 4.79
N ILE A 71 1.51 -12.19 5.13
CA ILE A 71 0.35 -12.26 4.23
C ILE A 71 -0.30 -10.88 4.07
N LYS A 72 -0.40 -10.13 5.19
CA LYS A 72 -1.08 -8.84 5.24
C LYS A 72 -0.08 -7.71 5.50
N PRO A 73 -0.30 -6.53 4.91
CA PRO A 73 0.51 -5.37 5.23
C PRO A 73 0.19 -4.84 6.63
N TYR A 74 1.18 -4.23 7.25
CA TYR A 74 1.08 -3.49 8.50
C TYR A 74 0.82 -2.02 8.20
N TYR A 75 -0.15 -1.43 8.90
CA TYR A 75 -0.32 0.01 8.90
C TYR A 75 0.79 0.69 9.70
N VAL A 76 1.37 1.75 9.15
CA VAL A 76 2.41 2.55 9.78
C VAL A 76 2.01 4.02 9.76
N ASP A 77 2.03 4.66 10.93
CA ASP A 77 2.00 6.11 11.09
C ASP A 77 3.37 6.58 11.59
N PHE A 78 4.09 7.34 10.77
CA PHE A 78 5.43 7.84 11.13
C PHE A 78 5.46 8.85 12.30
N ALA A 79 4.29 9.29 12.79
CA ALA A 79 4.19 10.08 14.01
C ALA A 79 3.81 9.26 15.26
N ASN A 80 3.56 7.95 15.13
CA ASN A 80 3.24 7.08 16.26
C ASN A 80 4.45 6.18 16.59
N PRO A 81 5.16 6.42 17.71
CA PRO A 81 6.35 5.65 18.09
C PRO A 81 6.10 4.13 18.23
N LEU A 82 4.93 3.73 18.74
CA LEU A 82 4.60 2.32 18.94
C LEU A 82 4.44 1.58 17.61
N LEU A 83 3.86 2.24 16.60
CA LEU A 83 3.77 1.67 15.25
C LEU A 83 5.13 1.63 14.55
N LEU A 84 6.03 2.56 14.87
CA LEU A 84 7.40 2.53 14.36
C LEU A 84 8.23 1.40 14.98
N GLU A 85 8.04 1.10 16.27
CA GLU A 85 8.65 -0.07 16.91
C GLU A 85 8.16 -1.39 16.29
N LEU A 86 6.87 -1.50 16.01
CA LEU A 86 6.30 -2.64 15.29
C LEU A 86 6.87 -2.75 13.86
N ALA A 87 6.93 -1.64 13.13
CA ALA A 87 7.51 -1.63 11.79
C ALA A 87 9.00 -2.05 11.83
N ALA A 88 9.75 -1.58 12.82
CA ALA A 88 11.15 -1.94 13.02
C ALA A 88 11.34 -3.44 13.29
N SER A 89 10.48 -4.06 14.09
CA SER A 89 10.57 -5.50 14.37
C SER A 89 10.33 -6.34 13.10
N VAL A 90 9.36 -5.95 12.27
CA VAL A 90 9.08 -6.58 10.98
C VAL A 90 10.26 -6.40 10.01
N LEU A 91 10.84 -5.20 9.95
CA LEU A 91 11.98 -4.91 9.06
C LEU A 91 13.27 -5.65 9.46
N LYS A 92 13.51 -5.90 10.76
CA LYS A 92 14.66 -6.70 11.21
C LYS A 92 14.64 -8.12 10.65
N ALA A 93 13.46 -8.69 10.45
CA ALA A 93 13.28 -10.06 9.96
C ALA A 93 13.38 -10.19 8.44
N SER A 94 13.48 -9.09 7.68
CA SER A 94 13.44 -9.15 6.22
C SER A 94 14.40 -8.17 5.52
N PRO A 95 15.22 -8.63 4.56
CA PRO A 95 16.14 -7.77 3.81
C PRO A 95 15.44 -6.97 2.69
N ARG A 96 14.13 -7.14 2.50
CA ARG A 96 13.34 -6.45 1.47
C ARG A 96 11.98 -6.11 2.03
N ALA A 97 11.47 -4.93 1.66
CA ALA A 97 10.14 -4.51 2.06
C ALA A 97 9.48 -3.67 0.98
N GLU A 98 8.18 -3.87 0.84
CA GLU A 98 7.28 -3.05 0.03
C GLU A 98 6.59 -2.05 0.96
N PHE A 99 6.65 -0.77 0.61
CA PHE A 99 5.91 0.30 1.24
C PHE A 99 4.89 0.82 0.23
N THR A 100 3.63 0.95 0.62
CA THR A 100 2.58 1.52 -0.23
C THR A 100 1.93 2.68 0.50
N GLU A 101 1.61 3.76 -0.18
CA GLU A 101 0.83 4.84 0.44
C GLU A 101 -0.49 4.33 1.04
N MET A 102 -0.91 4.89 2.18
CA MET A 102 -2.28 4.72 2.64
C MET A 102 -3.18 5.67 1.83
N LEU A 103 -4.03 5.11 0.98
CA LEU A 103 -4.98 5.87 0.17
C LEU A 103 -6.38 5.22 0.21
N PRO A 104 -7.43 5.94 0.68
CA PRO A 104 -7.38 7.29 1.27
C PRO A 104 -6.56 7.35 2.56
N ALA A 105 -5.97 8.50 2.87
CA ALA A 105 -5.33 8.74 4.17
C ALA A 105 -6.40 8.78 5.28
N PRO A 106 -6.04 8.64 6.58
CA PRO A 106 -7.03 8.55 7.66
C PRO A 106 -8.05 9.70 7.68
N GLY A 107 -7.63 10.93 7.39
CA GLY A 107 -8.53 12.10 7.32
C GLY A 107 -9.44 12.15 6.08
N ASP A 108 -9.12 11.37 5.05
CA ASP A 108 -9.83 11.32 3.77
C ASP A 108 -10.76 10.10 3.66
N LEU A 109 -10.90 9.33 4.75
CA LEU A 109 -11.80 8.19 4.80
C LEU A 109 -13.25 8.65 4.62
N TRP A 110 -13.92 8.07 3.63
CA TRP A 110 -15.24 8.47 3.17
C TRP A 110 -16.35 8.14 4.18
N LEU A 111 -16.35 6.92 4.75
CA LEU A 111 -17.33 6.52 5.75
C LEU A 111 -16.98 7.15 7.09
N LYS A 112 -17.87 7.99 7.60
CA LYS A 112 -17.68 8.72 8.86
C LYS A 112 -19.01 9.04 9.52
N ASP A 113 -18.97 9.24 10.82
CA ASP A 113 -20.09 9.69 11.65
C ASP A 113 -19.53 10.65 12.75
N PRO A 114 -20.32 11.08 13.75
CA PRO A 114 -19.83 11.94 14.83
C PRO A 114 -18.72 11.33 15.70
N GLU A 115 -18.54 10.00 15.73
CA GLU A 115 -17.50 9.32 16.52
C GLU A 115 -16.17 9.24 15.76
N GLY A 116 -16.20 9.25 14.43
CA GLY A 116 -14.98 9.37 13.63
C GLY A 116 -15.09 8.82 12.21
N HIS A 117 -13.95 8.36 11.71
CA HIS A 117 -13.79 7.83 10.36
C HIS A 117 -13.54 6.33 10.39
N TYR A 118 -14.04 5.62 9.37
CA TYR A 118 -14.00 4.17 9.29
C TYR A 118 -13.40 3.70 7.97
N CYS A 119 -12.53 2.69 8.05
CA CYS A 119 -12.11 1.95 6.86
C CYS A 119 -13.29 1.18 6.28
N SER A 120 -13.56 1.38 4.99
CA SER A 120 -14.65 0.72 4.27
C SER A 120 -14.18 0.19 2.93
N GLU A 121 -14.69 -0.97 2.52
CA GLU A 121 -14.41 -1.59 1.23
C GLU A 121 -15.74 -2.01 0.58
N PHE A 122 -15.98 -1.57 -0.66
CA PHE A 122 -17.06 -2.13 -1.48
C PHE A 122 -16.55 -3.32 -2.27
N ARG A 123 -17.27 -4.44 -2.17
CA ARG A 123 -17.01 -5.62 -2.99
C ARG A 123 -18.09 -5.73 -4.05
N MET A 124 -17.66 -5.76 -5.30
CA MET A 124 -18.55 -5.72 -6.45
C MET A 124 -18.17 -6.85 -7.42
N MET A 125 -19.17 -7.33 -8.17
CA MET A 125 -18.97 -8.30 -9.24
C MET A 125 -19.46 -7.66 -10.54
N ALA A 126 -18.61 -7.70 -11.57
CA ALA A 126 -18.94 -7.22 -12.90
C ALA A 126 -19.04 -8.40 -13.86
N PHE A 127 -20.09 -8.43 -14.67
CA PHE A 127 -20.28 -9.43 -15.70
C PHE A 127 -20.29 -8.75 -17.06
N ARG A 128 -19.64 -9.36 -18.04
CA ARG A 128 -19.84 -8.99 -19.43
C ARG A 128 -21.13 -9.67 -19.89
N SER A 129 -22.18 -8.91 -20.15
CA SER A 129 -23.30 -9.45 -20.91
C SER A 129 -22.77 -9.82 -22.30
N GLY A 130 -22.81 -11.11 -22.63
CA GLY A 130 -22.56 -11.51 -24.02
C GLY A 130 -23.61 -10.86 -24.91
N GLU A 131 -23.20 -10.36 -26.07
CA GLU A 131 -24.12 -10.36 -27.19
C GLU A 131 -24.50 -11.82 -27.41
N ASN A 132 -25.80 -12.13 -27.32
CA ASN A 132 -26.28 -13.36 -27.94
C ASN A 132 -25.87 -13.27 -29.41
N PRO A 133 -25.04 -14.18 -29.94
CA PRO A 133 -24.94 -14.29 -31.39
C PRO A 133 -26.37 -14.51 -31.87
N SER A 134 -26.86 -13.59 -32.68
CA SER A 134 -28.19 -13.61 -33.26
C SER A 134 -28.56 -15.04 -33.62
N SER A 135 -29.64 -15.54 -33.03
CA SER A 135 -30.34 -16.73 -33.51
C SER A 135 -30.68 -16.49 -34.98
N GLY A 136 -29.80 -16.92 -35.88
CA GLY A 136 -30.06 -17.00 -37.31
C GLY A 136 -31.14 -18.03 -37.53
N ALA A 137 -32.39 -17.59 -37.45
CA ALA A 137 -33.50 -18.31 -38.02
C ALA A 137 -33.48 -18.08 -39.54
N SER A 138 -33.16 -19.15 -40.28
CA SER A 138 -33.62 -19.44 -41.63
C SER A 138 -33.53 -20.96 -41.73
N ARG A 139 -34.62 -21.71 -41.50
CA ARG A 139 -35.58 -22.13 -42.53
C ARG A 139 -34.87 -22.44 -43.86
N ASP A 140 -34.63 -23.72 -44.08
CA ASP A 140 -34.99 -24.46 -45.28
C ASP A 140 -35.67 -25.77 -44.85
#